data_AF-A0A7G8GJE2-F1
#
_entry.id   AF-A0A7G8GJE2-F1
#
_cell.length_a   1.000
_cell.length_b   1.000
_cell.length_c   1.000
_cell.angle_alpha   90.00
_cell.angle_beta   90.00
_cell.angle_gamma   90.00
#
_symmetry.space_group_name_H-M   'P 1'
#
loop_
_entity.id
_entity.type
_entity.pdbx_description
1 polymer ?
#
loop_
_entity_poly.entity_id
_entity_poly.type
_entity_poly.pdbx_seq_one_letter_code
_entity_poly.pdbx_strand_id
1 'polypeptide(L)'
;MTKEMFPPSRKDRILDAHPWMSAEQCHALLAHNYQRFTDVYRFSDTDGLMDNFTDIMCNSDEDTVKNKLSVALEFCVISNTH
;
A
#
# COMPACT_ATOMS: atom_id res chain seq x y z
N MET A 1 -20.10 -27.14 2.87
CA MET A 1 -18.89 -26.39 3.31
C MET A 1 -18.91 -25.05 2.61
N THR A 2 -19.38 -24.00 3.29
CA THR A 2 -19.17 -22.63 2.84
C THR A 2 -17.68 -22.36 2.92
N LYS A 3 -17.01 -22.15 1.78
CA LYS A 3 -15.66 -21.58 1.80
C LYS A 3 -15.81 -20.23 2.51
N GLU A 4 -15.26 -20.10 3.72
CA GLU A 4 -15.07 -18.79 4.33
C GLU A 4 -14.18 -18.01 3.37
N MET A 5 -14.82 -17.12 2.62
CA MET A 5 -14.14 -16.25 1.69
C MET A 5 -13.59 -15.13 2.56
N PHE A 6 -12.35 -15.30 3.03
CA PHE A 6 -11.65 -14.23 3.72
C PHE A 6 -11.70 -12.98 2.85
N PRO A 7 -11.92 -11.79 3.44
CA PRO A 7 -11.88 -10.55 2.67
C PRO A 7 -10.50 -10.45 1.99
N PRO A 8 -10.46 -10.01 0.71
CA PRO A 8 -9.21 -9.92 -0.02
C PRO A 8 -8.23 -9.02 0.72
N SER A 9 -6.94 -9.39 0.70
CA SER A 9 -5.92 -8.60 1.39
C SER A 9 -5.80 -7.21 0.76
N ARG A 10 -5.29 -6.22 1.52
CA ARG A 10 -5.03 -4.85 1.01
C ARG A 10 -4.21 -4.89 -0.29
N LYS A 11 -3.25 -5.80 -0.36
CA LYS A 11 -2.41 -6.04 -1.54
C LYS A 11 -3.24 -6.52 -2.72
N ASP A 12 -4.06 -7.55 -2.53
CA ASP A 12 -4.88 -8.12 -3.61
C ASP A 12 -5.85 -7.06 -4.16
N ARG A 13 -6.49 -6.29 -3.28
CA ARG A 13 -7.40 -5.19 -3.66
C ARG A 13 -6.72 -4.14 -4.53
N ILE A 14 -5.49 -3.74 -4.20
CA ILE A 14 -4.73 -2.75 -4.97
C ILE A 14 -4.28 -3.34 -6.31
N LEU A 15 -3.80 -4.59 -6.34
CA LEU A 15 -3.35 -5.24 -7.57
C LEU A 15 -4.50 -5.51 -8.54
N ASP A 16 -5.69 -5.85 -8.03
CA ASP A 16 -6.90 -6.01 -8.85
C ASP A 16 -7.32 -4.66 -9.49
N ALA A 17 -7.19 -3.55 -8.75
CA ALA A 17 -7.48 -2.21 -9.26
C ALA A 17 -6.39 -1.68 -10.21
N HIS A 18 -5.14 -2.11 -10.03
CA HIS A 18 -3.96 -1.65 -10.77
C HIS A 18 -3.14 -2.81 -11.34
N PRO A 19 -3.63 -3.52 -12.38
CA PRO A 19 -2.98 -4.74 -12.89
C PRO A 19 -1.60 -4.52 -13.52
N TRP A 20 -1.24 -3.28 -13.80
CA TRP A 20 0.09 -2.90 -14.30
C TRP A 20 1.16 -2.92 -13.20
N MET A 21 0.78 -2.89 -11.93
CA MET A 21 1.68 -2.86 -10.78
C MET A 21 2.13 -4.27 -10.40
N SER A 22 3.42 -4.46 -10.12
CA SER A 22 3.92 -5.74 -9.61
C SER A 22 3.60 -5.96 -8.13
N ALA A 23 3.62 -7.22 -7.70
CA ALA A 23 3.43 -7.58 -6.31
C ALA A 23 4.47 -6.95 -5.36
N GLU A 24 5.72 -6.84 -5.81
CA GLU A 24 6.83 -6.21 -5.09
C GLU A 24 6.65 -4.69 -4.99
N GLN A 25 6.21 -4.06 -6.08
CA GLN A 25 5.90 -2.63 -6.10
C GLN A 25 4.76 -2.29 -5.13
N CYS A 26 3.70 -3.09 -5.14
CA CYS A 26 2.59 -2.93 -4.19
C CYS A 26 3.04 -3.15 -2.75
N HIS A 27 3.95 -4.09 -2.49
CA HIS A 27 4.51 -4.30 -1.17
C HIS A 27 5.33 -3.09 -0.70
N ALA A 28 6.20 -2.54 -1.55
CA ALA A 28 6.97 -1.33 -1.24
C ALA A 28 6.05 -0.14 -0.93
N LEU A 29 4.99 0.06 -1.72
CA LEU A 29 3.99 1.10 -1.49
C LEU A 29 3.32 0.96 -0.13
N LEU A 30 2.85 -0.24 0.22
CA LEU A 30 2.17 -0.51 1.49
C LEU A 30 3.13 -0.37 2.69
N ALA A 31 4.34 -0.91 2.58
CA ALA A 31 5.35 -0.85 3.65
C ALA A 31 5.77 0.60 3.94
N HIS A 32 6.02 1.39 2.89
CA HIS A 32 6.37 2.80 3.03
C HIS A 32 5.27 3.59 3.77
N ASN A 33 4.01 3.42 3.38
CA ASN A 33 2.91 4.15 4.00
C ASN A 33 2.61 3.65 5.42
N TYR A 34 2.74 2.36 5.69
CA TYR A 34 2.62 1.80 7.04
C TYR A 34 3.64 2.44 8.00
N GLN A 35 4.91 2.53 7.58
CA GLN A 35 5.95 3.17 8.37
C GLN A 35 5.64 4.66 8.60
N ARG A 36 5.21 5.38 7.56
CA ARG A 36 4.86 6.80 7.68
C ARG A 36 3.70 7.04 8.65
N PHE A 37 2.66 6.22 8.59
CA PHE A 37 1.54 6.32 9.53
C PHE A 37 1.95 5.96 10.96
N THR A 38 2.83 4.97 11.11
CA THR A 38 3.41 4.60 12.39
C THR A 38 4.20 5.77 13.01
N ASP A 39 5.07 6.40 12.23
CA ASP A 39 5.91 7.52 12.67
C ASP A 39 5.08 8.74 13.08
N VAL A 40 4.04 9.06 12.31
CA VAL A 40 3.22 10.26 12.53
C VAL A 40 2.20 10.05 13.65
N TYR A 41 1.54 8.89 13.70
CA TYR A 41 0.38 8.65 14.56
C TYR A 41 0.66 7.75 15.76
N ARG A 42 1.94 7.42 16.04
CA ARG A 42 2.38 6.65 17.21
C ARG A 42 1.54 5.39 17.45
N PHE A 43 1.25 4.65 16.39
CA PHE A 43 0.55 3.35 16.41
C PHE A 43 -0.93 3.34 16.83
N SER A 44 -1.56 4.46 17.20
CA SER A 44 -2.90 4.41 17.80
C SER A 44 -4.02 4.00 16.84
N ASP A 45 -3.81 4.13 15.52
CA ASP A 45 -4.79 3.74 14.48
C ASP A 45 -4.12 3.45 13.12
N THR A 46 -2.93 2.83 13.12
CA THR A 46 -2.20 2.59 11.87
C THR A 46 -2.97 1.67 10.91
N ASP A 47 -3.68 0.66 11.42
CA ASP A 47 -4.46 -0.24 10.58
C ASP A 47 -5.67 0.44 9.91
N GLY A 48 -6.43 1.26 10.64
CA GLY A 48 -7.54 2.02 10.05
C GLY A 48 -7.07 3.01 9.00
N LEU A 49 -5.93 3.66 9.23
CA LEU A 49 -5.27 4.52 8.23
C LEU A 49 -4.83 3.76 6.99
N MET A 50 -4.32 2.53 7.16
CA MET A 50 -3.94 1.67 6.03
C MET A 50 -5.14 1.16 5.24
N ASP A 51 -6.27 0.89 5.89
CA ASP A 51 -7.52 0.53 5.20
C ASP A 51 -8.03 1.70 4.37
N ASN A 52 -8.10 2.91 4.95
CA ASN A 52 -8.48 4.11 4.21
C ASN A 52 -7.51 4.41 3.06
N PHE A 53 -6.20 4.26 3.29
CA PHE A 53 -5.20 4.41 2.22
C PHE A 53 -5.43 3.40 1.10
N THR A 54 -5.71 2.13 1.44
CA THR A 54 -6.02 1.09 0.45
C THR A 54 -7.22 1.47 -0.39
N ASP A 55 -8.30 1.96 0.24
CA ASP A 55 -9.50 2.41 -0.46
C ASP A 55 -9.21 3.59 -1.41
N ILE A 56 -8.41 4.57 -0.98
CA ILE A 56 -7.97 5.68 -1.83
C ILE A 56 -7.17 5.16 -3.03
N MET A 57 -6.21 4.26 -2.81
CA MET A 57 -5.39 3.71 -3.88
C MET A 57 -6.22 2.94 -4.90
N CYS A 58 -7.14 2.08 -4.46
CA CYS A 58 -8.02 1.32 -5.35
C CYS A 58 -8.92 2.19 -6.23
N ASN A 59 -9.24 3.42 -5.80
CA ASN A 59 -10.12 4.34 -6.52
C ASN A 59 -9.38 5.50 -7.21
N SER A 60 -8.05 5.54 -7.13
CA SER A 60 -7.23 6.57 -7.77
C SER A 60 -6.91 6.20 -9.23
N ASP A 61 -6.68 7.21 -10.07
CA ASP A 61 -6.16 6.99 -11.41
C ASP A 61 -4.70 6.50 -11.40
N GLU A 62 -4.28 5.91 -12.53
CA GLU A 62 -2.97 5.31 -12.71
C GLU A 62 -1.82 6.30 -12.46
N ASP A 63 -1.95 7.57 -12.86
CA ASP A 63 -0.90 8.58 -12.70
C ASP A 63 -0.69 8.94 -11.23
N THR A 64 -1.79 9.10 -10.48
CA THR A 64 -1.78 9.30 -9.03
C THR A 64 -1.07 8.13 -8.33
N VAL A 65 -1.40 6.90 -8.74
CA VAL A 65 -0.81 5.70 -8.16
C VAL A 65 0.68 5.58 -8.48
N LYS A 66 1.09 5.85 -9.72
CA LYS A 66 2.50 5.87 -10.14
C LYS A 66 3.30 6.93 -9.39
N ASN A 67 2.75 8.12 -9.19
CA ASN A 67 3.40 9.17 -8.41
C ASN A 67 3.65 8.73 -6.97
N LYS A 68 2.66 8.10 -6.32
CA LYS A 68 2.82 7.56 -4.96
C LYS A 68 3.82 6.41 -4.90
N LEU A 69 3.80 5.52 -5.88
CA LEU A 69 4.76 4.42 -5.99
C LEU A 69 6.19 4.92 -6.19
N SER A 70 6.42 5.94 -7.02
CA SER A 70 7.75 6.54 -7.23
C SER A 70 8.35 7.01 -5.92
N VAL A 71 7.57 7.76 -5.13
CA VAL A 71 8.00 8.22 -3.80
C VAL A 71 8.32 7.02 -2.90
N ALA A 72 7.46 6.00 -2.83
CA ALA A 72 7.73 4.84 -1.98
C ALA A 72 9.03 4.10 -2.38
N LEU A 73 9.29 3.95 -3.68
CA LEU A 73 10.48 3.26 -4.18
C LEU A 73 11.76 4.05 -3.92
N GLU A 74 11.74 5.38 -4.02
CA GLU A 74 12.89 6.23 -3.67
C GLU A 74 13.32 6.02 -2.21
N PHE A 75 12.36 5.91 -1.29
CA PHE A 75 12.66 5.62 0.12
C PHE A 75 13.21 4.20 0.33
N CYS A 76 12.67 3.20 -0.38
CA CYS A 76 13.21 1.84 -0.32
C CYS A 76 14.66 1.75 -0.81
N VAL A 77 15.06 2.57 -1.79
CA VAL A 77 16.46 2.64 -2.25
C VAL A 77 17.35 3.27 -1.19
N ILE A 78 16.92 4.34 -0.54
CA ILE A 78 17.69 5.04 0.51
C ILE A 78 17.91 4.14 1.75
N SER A 79 16.92 3.32 2.12
CA SER A 79 17.05 2.44 3.29
C SER A 79 18.00 1.25 3.09
N ASN A 80 18.38 0.92 1.85
CA ASN A 80 19.29 -0.19 1.54
C ASN A 80 20.76 0.23 1.33
N THR A 81 21.07 1.53 1.42
CA THR A 81 22.43 2.09 1.26
C THR A 81 23.14 2.42 2.58
N HIS A 82 22.65 1.89 3.71
CA HIS A 82 23.25 2.07 5.03
C HIS A 82 23.51 0.74 5.74
#